data_AF-A0A7S2RJA1-F1
#
_entry.id   AF-A0A7S2RJA1-F1
#
_cell.length_a   1.000
_cell.length_b   1.000
_cell.length_c   1.000
_cell.angle_alpha   90.00
_cell.angle_beta   90.00
_cell.angle_gamma   90.00
#
_symmetry.space_group_name_H-M   'P 1'
#
loop_
_entity.id
_entity.type
_entity.pdbx_description
1 polymer ?
#
loop_
_entity_poly.entity_id
_entity_poly.type
_entity_poly.pdbx_seq_one_letter_code
_entity_poly.pdbx_strand_id
1 'polypeptide(L)'
;KLATAAVNLLHIHQGDSWSCGYRNLQMLCCSIFSSKLPISKQLFDGKCIVPSITSLQEWIEKAWSDGFDLIGANQYGHKLYKRTGKTAWIGATEITALLRSFRLRVEIIDFQGPHAGKALCRFAVQYFTNGWGAIPGEVYTSEGGDILPLYFQYEGHSMLIIGVECRNGLHDILLIVQDPVVKTKKVVHALRAKSGWQRFMRRTQEWLVKRDEYELVVLHPSKIVSDRKEFNTSKVMVGRRI
;
A
#
# COMPACT_ATOMS: atom_id res chain seq x y z
N LYS A 1 18.13 5.33 -13.58
CA LYS A 1 17.52 3.99 -13.62
C LYS A 1 16.10 4.06 -13.07
N LEU A 2 15.10 3.69 -13.87
CA LEU A 2 13.69 3.59 -13.46
C LEU A 2 13.39 2.12 -13.16
N ALA A 3 12.71 1.84 -12.05
CA ALA A 3 12.18 0.53 -11.70
C ALA A 3 10.75 0.71 -11.20
N THR A 4 9.79 -0.05 -11.74
CA THR A 4 8.36 0.13 -11.43
C THR A 4 7.71 -1.21 -11.11
N ALA A 5 6.55 -1.14 -10.47
CA ALA A 5 5.61 -2.24 -10.41
C ALA A 5 5.35 -2.78 -11.82
N ALA A 6 5.31 -4.10 -11.97
CA ALA A 6 5.20 -4.78 -13.25
C ALA A 6 3.77 -5.29 -13.50
N VAL A 7 2.77 -4.43 -13.28
CA VAL A 7 1.34 -4.78 -13.32
C VAL A 7 0.52 -3.68 -13.95
N ASN A 8 -0.71 -4.01 -14.38
CA ASN A 8 -1.68 -3.01 -14.81
C ASN A 8 -2.08 -2.11 -13.62
N LEU A 9 -1.90 -0.81 -13.79
CA LEU A 9 -2.17 0.19 -12.76
C LEU A 9 -3.43 0.99 -13.13
N LEU A 10 -4.49 0.81 -12.35
CA LEU A 10 -5.69 1.65 -12.43
C LEU A 10 -5.55 2.84 -11.48
N HIS A 11 -5.80 4.05 -11.98
CA HIS A 11 -5.86 5.25 -11.14
C HIS A 11 -7.30 5.58 -10.73
N ILE A 12 -7.57 5.64 -9.43
CA ILE A 12 -8.87 6.01 -8.87
C ILE A 12 -8.75 7.35 -8.14
N HIS A 13 -9.44 8.37 -8.66
CA HIS A 13 -9.50 9.70 -8.06
C HIS A 13 -10.53 9.74 -6.91
N GLN A 14 -10.14 10.31 -5.77
CA GLN A 14 -11.05 10.66 -4.69
C GLN A 14 -11.67 12.04 -4.93
N GLY A 15 -13.00 12.15 -4.80
CA GLY A 15 -13.72 13.43 -4.90
C GLY A 15 -13.94 14.11 -3.54
N ASP A 16 -13.53 13.44 -2.46
CA ASP A 16 -13.75 13.83 -1.07
C ASP A 16 -12.40 14.00 -0.33
N SER A 17 -12.46 14.37 0.95
CA SER A 17 -11.28 14.66 1.78
C SER A 17 -10.92 13.53 2.75
N TRP A 18 -11.40 12.31 2.53
CA TRP A 18 -11.29 11.26 3.56
C TRP A 18 -11.03 9.86 3.02
N SER A 19 -11.36 9.58 1.76
CA SER A 19 -11.34 8.22 1.22
C SER A 19 -9.97 7.74 0.71
N CYS A 20 -8.88 8.49 0.95
CA CYS A 20 -7.55 8.20 0.37
C CYS A 20 -7.08 6.77 0.65
N GLY A 21 -7.19 6.30 1.90
CA GLY A 21 -6.82 4.93 2.26
C GLY A 21 -7.61 3.88 1.48
N TYR A 22 -8.93 4.06 1.35
CA TYR A 22 -9.76 3.15 0.56
C TYR A 22 -9.43 3.19 -0.93
N ARG A 23 -9.19 4.37 -1.51
CA ARG A 23 -8.85 4.48 -2.94
C ARG A 23 -7.53 3.82 -3.25
N ASN A 24 -6.52 4.03 -2.40
CA ASN A 24 -5.24 3.34 -2.55
C ASN A 24 -5.37 1.83 -2.36
N LEU A 25 -6.21 1.36 -1.41
CA LEU A 25 -6.53 -0.07 -1.28
C LEU A 25 -7.22 -0.62 -2.54
N GLN A 26 -8.17 0.11 -3.12
CA GLN A 26 -8.82 -0.28 -4.38
C GLN A 26 -7.81 -0.39 -5.53
N MET A 27 -6.90 0.58 -5.67
CA MET A 27 -5.84 0.55 -6.69
C MET A 27 -4.84 -0.60 -6.46
N LEU A 28 -4.53 -0.92 -5.20
CA LEU A 28 -3.72 -2.07 -4.83
C LEU A 28 -4.44 -3.40 -5.16
N CYS A 29 -5.73 -3.53 -4.87
CA CYS A 29 -6.53 -4.69 -5.25
C CYS A 29 -6.57 -4.88 -6.78
N CYS A 30 -6.74 -3.80 -7.56
CA CYS A 30 -6.62 -3.88 -9.03
C CYS A 30 -5.29 -4.49 -9.48
N SER A 31 -4.20 -4.06 -8.85
CA SER A 31 -2.85 -4.52 -9.15
C SER A 31 -2.68 -6.01 -8.82
N ILE A 32 -3.20 -6.44 -7.67
CA ILE A 32 -3.22 -7.84 -7.25
C ILE A 32 -4.04 -8.70 -8.23
N PHE A 33 -5.26 -8.28 -8.57
CA PHE A 33 -6.14 -9.03 -9.49
C PHE A 33 -5.62 -9.10 -10.92
N SER A 34 -4.81 -8.12 -11.34
CA SER A 34 -4.18 -8.11 -12.66
C SER A 34 -2.87 -8.89 -12.70
N SER A 35 -2.34 -9.30 -11.55
CA SER A 35 -1.09 -10.06 -11.45
C SER A 35 -1.33 -11.57 -11.61
N LYS A 36 -0.26 -12.32 -11.90
CA LYS A 36 -0.28 -13.80 -11.92
C LYS A 36 -0.08 -14.41 -10.53
N LEU A 37 -0.12 -13.59 -9.49
CA LEU A 37 0.22 -14.02 -8.13
C LEU A 37 -0.88 -14.92 -7.54
N PRO A 38 -0.52 -15.97 -6.77
CA PRO A 38 -1.49 -16.86 -6.13
C PRO A 38 -2.46 -16.13 -5.19
N ILE A 39 -2.02 -15.03 -4.56
CA ILE A 39 -2.82 -14.25 -3.61
C ILE A 39 -4.03 -13.57 -4.26
N SER A 40 -4.04 -13.41 -5.59
CA SER A 40 -5.15 -12.79 -6.33
C SER A 40 -6.49 -13.49 -6.10
N LYS A 41 -6.47 -14.81 -5.92
CA LYS A 41 -7.67 -15.64 -5.71
C LYS A 41 -8.15 -15.68 -4.25
N GLN A 42 -7.39 -15.12 -3.31
CA GLN A 42 -7.74 -15.17 -1.88
C GLN A 42 -8.67 -14.04 -1.43
N LEU A 43 -8.61 -12.90 -2.10
CA LEU A 43 -9.39 -11.73 -1.70
C LEU A 43 -10.85 -11.84 -2.17
N PHE A 44 -11.78 -11.46 -1.30
CA PHE A 44 -13.20 -11.25 -1.61
C PHE A 44 -13.86 -12.43 -2.35
N ASP A 45 -13.73 -13.63 -1.78
CA ASP A 45 -14.27 -14.89 -2.31
C ASP A 45 -13.74 -15.26 -3.71
N GLY A 46 -12.57 -14.77 -4.10
CA GLY A 46 -11.96 -15.07 -5.39
C GLY A 46 -12.67 -14.44 -6.59
N LYS A 47 -13.60 -13.50 -6.35
CA LYS A 47 -14.38 -12.84 -7.41
C LYS A 47 -13.53 -11.91 -8.28
N CYS A 48 -12.35 -11.50 -7.83
CA CYS A 48 -11.46 -10.53 -8.48
C CYS A 48 -12.17 -9.20 -8.83
N ILE A 49 -13.17 -8.82 -8.03
CA ILE A 49 -13.90 -7.55 -8.15
C ILE A 49 -13.41 -6.62 -7.05
N VAL A 50 -13.07 -5.38 -7.44
CA VAL A 50 -12.67 -4.35 -6.49
C VAL A 50 -13.90 -3.86 -5.70
N PRO A 51 -13.92 -4.00 -4.37
CA PRO A 51 -15.10 -3.63 -3.59
C PRO A 51 -15.33 -2.11 -3.55
N SER A 52 -16.57 -1.71 -3.31
CA SER A 52 -16.91 -0.31 -3.02
C SER A 52 -16.29 0.15 -1.68
N ILE A 53 -16.23 1.46 -1.40
CA ILE A 53 -15.77 1.96 -0.09
C ILE A 53 -16.61 1.37 1.04
N THR A 54 -17.93 1.38 0.90
CA THR A 54 -18.84 0.84 1.92
C THR A 54 -18.58 -0.64 2.15
N SER A 55 -18.34 -1.41 1.09
CA SER A 55 -17.99 -2.84 1.21
C SER A 55 -16.62 -3.04 1.87
N LEU A 56 -15.64 -2.18 1.59
CA LEU A 56 -14.35 -2.22 2.29
C LEU A 56 -14.51 -1.92 3.78
N GLN A 57 -15.38 -0.99 4.16
CA GLN A 57 -15.71 -0.73 5.56
C GLN A 57 -16.28 -1.98 6.25
N GLU A 58 -17.22 -2.68 5.62
CA GLU A 58 -17.77 -3.94 6.13
C GLU A 58 -16.69 -5.04 6.26
N TRP A 59 -15.78 -5.15 5.29
CA TRP A 59 -14.68 -6.10 5.36
C TRP A 59 -13.69 -5.80 6.49
N ILE A 60 -13.44 -4.52 6.77
CA ILE A 60 -12.61 -4.11 7.92
C ILE A 60 -13.32 -4.46 9.23
N GLU A 61 -14.62 -4.14 9.37
CA GLU A 61 -15.41 -4.52 10.53
C GLU A 61 -15.45 -6.04 10.74
N LYS A 62 -15.56 -6.80 9.65
CA LYS A 62 -15.51 -8.27 9.68
C LYS A 62 -14.14 -8.75 10.19
N ALA A 63 -13.04 -8.17 9.70
CA ALA A 63 -11.70 -8.50 10.20
C ALA A 63 -11.57 -8.21 11.71
N TRP A 64 -12.11 -7.08 12.18
CA TRP A 64 -12.16 -6.76 13.61
C TRP A 64 -12.98 -7.78 14.42
N SER A 65 -14.15 -8.18 13.91
CA SER A 65 -14.97 -9.22 14.55
C SER A 65 -14.27 -10.58 14.62
N ASP A 66 -13.36 -10.86 13.69
CA ASP A 66 -12.51 -12.04 13.67
C ASP A 66 -11.27 -11.92 14.57
N GLY A 67 -11.13 -10.80 15.27
CA GLY A 67 -10.09 -10.53 16.27
C GLY A 67 -8.83 -9.86 15.72
N PHE A 68 -8.83 -9.39 14.46
CA PHE A 68 -7.73 -8.58 13.94
C PHE A 68 -7.81 -7.16 14.49
N ASP A 69 -6.67 -6.58 14.86
CA ASP A 69 -6.54 -5.17 15.22
C ASP A 69 -7.60 -4.63 16.21
N LEU A 70 -7.78 -5.32 17.34
CA LEU A 70 -8.76 -4.89 18.34
C LEU A 70 -8.47 -3.48 18.91
N ILE A 71 -7.20 -3.06 18.88
CA ILE A 71 -6.80 -1.70 19.29
C ILE A 71 -7.36 -0.68 18.30
N GLY A 72 -7.12 -0.86 16.99
CA GLY A 72 -7.71 -0.02 15.94
C GLY A 72 -9.23 -0.06 16.00
N ALA A 73 -9.84 -1.25 16.11
CA ALA A 73 -11.29 -1.41 16.20
C ALA A 73 -11.91 -0.57 17.34
N ASN A 74 -11.28 -0.54 18.51
CA ASN A 74 -11.72 0.28 19.65
C ASN A 74 -11.66 1.79 19.35
N GLN A 75 -10.65 2.27 18.61
CA GLN A 75 -10.55 3.68 18.21
C GLN A 75 -11.73 4.12 17.33
N TYR A 76 -12.26 3.20 16.52
CA TYR A 76 -13.47 3.43 15.73
C TYR A 76 -14.76 3.05 16.45
N GLY A 77 -14.72 2.54 17.69
CA GLY A 77 -15.92 2.02 18.36
C GLY A 77 -16.56 0.87 17.58
N HIS A 78 -15.75 0.02 16.96
CA HIS A 78 -16.14 -1.18 16.18
C HIS A 78 -17.08 -0.90 15.01
N LYS A 79 -17.07 0.32 14.47
CA LYS A 79 -17.96 0.71 13.37
C LYS A 79 -17.25 1.62 12.38
N LEU A 80 -17.23 1.23 11.12
CA LEU A 80 -16.83 2.02 9.95
C LEU A 80 -17.92 2.09 8.89
N TYR A 81 -18.85 1.13 8.83
CA TYR A 81 -19.88 1.05 7.80
C TYR A 81 -20.65 2.36 7.69
N LYS A 82 -20.68 2.91 6.47
CA LYS A 82 -21.30 4.19 6.10
C LYS A 82 -20.72 5.42 6.80
N ARG A 83 -19.62 5.30 7.55
CA ARG A 83 -18.91 6.49 8.05
C ARG A 83 -18.31 7.25 6.88
N THR A 84 -18.26 8.57 7.03
CA THR A 84 -17.62 9.48 6.09
C THR A 84 -16.85 10.56 6.86
N GLY A 85 -16.07 11.38 6.15
CA GLY A 85 -15.29 12.46 6.76
C GLY A 85 -14.17 11.94 7.67
N LYS A 86 -13.72 12.76 8.63
CA LYS A 86 -12.57 12.44 9.49
C LYS A 86 -12.75 11.15 10.31
N THR A 87 -13.98 10.82 10.70
CA THR A 87 -14.30 9.60 11.48
C THR A 87 -14.23 8.31 10.67
N ALA A 88 -13.96 8.42 9.37
CA ALA A 88 -13.85 7.31 8.44
C ALA A 88 -12.46 7.22 7.80
N TRP A 89 -11.48 8.01 8.26
CA TRP A 89 -10.10 7.80 7.82
C TRP A 89 -9.67 6.39 8.18
N ILE A 90 -8.79 5.81 7.37
CA ILE A 90 -8.15 4.52 7.63
C ILE A 90 -6.66 4.63 7.29
N GLY A 91 -5.85 3.83 7.97
CA GLY A 91 -4.39 3.82 7.84
C GLY A 91 -3.82 2.46 7.46
N ALA A 92 -2.52 2.30 7.72
CA ALA A 92 -1.79 1.06 7.46
C ALA A 92 -2.35 -0.13 8.26
N THR A 93 -2.82 0.10 9.49
CA THR A 93 -3.37 -0.91 10.40
C THR A 93 -4.66 -1.52 9.87
N GLU A 94 -5.65 -0.71 9.49
CA GLU A 94 -6.93 -1.22 8.94
C GLU A 94 -6.74 -2.00 7.64
N ILE A 95 -5.84 -1.52 6.77
CA ILE A 95 -5.51 -2.21 5.52
C ILE A 95 -4.83 -3.54 5.79
N THR A 96 -3.89 -3.55 6.74
CA THR A 96 -3.18 -4.77 7.15
C THR A 96 -4.13 -5.76 7.81
N ALA A 97 -5.04 -5.31 8.67
CA ALA A 97 -6.06 -6.13 9.30
C ALA A 97 -6.96 -6.80 8.26
N LEU A 98 -7.46 -6.02 7.28
CA LEU A 98 -8.26 -6.55 6.18
C LEU A 98 -7.48 -7.58 5.36
N LEU A 99 -6.27 -7.26 4.90
CA LEU A 99 -5.53 -8.19 4.03
C LEU A 99 -5.10 -9.46 4.77
N ARG A 100 -4.70 -9.35 6.04
CA ARG A 100 -4.35 -10.51 6.88
C ARG A 100 -5.54 -11.38 7.21
N SER A 101 -6.77 -10.85 7.30
CA SER A 101 -7.97 -11.68 7.51
C SER A 101 -8.23 -12.63 6.34
N PHE A 102 -7.81 -12.25 5.13
CA PHE A 102 -7.77 -13.10 3.94
C PHE A 102 -6.53 -14.02 3.85
N ARG A 103 -5.76 -14.15 4.94
CA ARG A 103 -4.54 -14.99 5.03
C ARG A 103 -3.39 -14.54 4.14
N LEU A 104 -3.39 -13.30 3.66
CA LEU A 104 -2.22 -12.77 2.99
C LEU A 104 -1.15 -12.45 4.03
N ARG A 105 0.10 -12.80 3.74
CA ARG A 105 1.23 -12.35 4.57
C ARG A 105 1.53 -10.90 4.23
N VAL A 106 1.31 -10.01 5.20
CA VAL A 106 1.44 -8.56 5.05
C VAL A 106 2.22 -8.00 6.22
N GLU A 107 3.15 -7.09 5.94
CA GLU A 107 3.98 -6.42 6.94
C GLU A 107 3.79 -4.90 6.86
N ILE A 108 3.71 -4.26 8.02
CA ILE A 108 3.83 -2.81 8.15
C ILE A 108 5.31 -2.52 8.38
N ILE A 109 5.90 -1.66 7.57
CA ILE A 109 7.24 -1.14 7.77
C ILE A 109 7.11 0.30 8.24
N ASP A 110 7.60 0.56 9.45
CA ASP A 110 7.47 1.83 10.17
C ASP A 110 8.81 2.58 10.14
N PHE A 111 8.81 3.78 9.57
CA PHE A 111 9.98 4.64 9.44
C PHE A 111 9.80 5.86 10.33
N GLN A 112 10.72 6.06 11.28
CA GLN A 112 10.62 7.14 12.26
C GLN A 112 11.89 8.01 12.33
N GLY A 113 11.70 9.28 12.69
CA GLY A 113 12.77 10.24 12.94
C GLY A 113 13.24 11.01 11.70
N PRO A 114 14.28 11.85 11.85
CA PRO A 114 14.71 12.85 10.85
C PRO A 114 15.26 12.24 9.55
N HIS A 115 15.40 10.92 9.50
CA HIS A 115 15.90 10.19 8.34
C HIS A 115 14.86 9.21 7.76
N ALA A 116 13.62 9.23 8.26
CA ALA A 116 12.55 8.33 7.84
C ALA A 116 12.33 8.35 6.32
N GLY A 117 12.23 9.54 5.72
CA GLY A 117 12.09 9.69 4.27
C GLY A 117 13.24 9.08 3.46
N LYS A 118 14.48 9.20 3.94
CA LYS A 118 15.67 8.63 3.28
C LYS A 118 15.69 7.10 3.41
N ALA A 119 15.34 6.58 4.58
CA ALA A 119 15.22 5.14 4.82
C ALA A 119 14.12 4.52 3.94
N LEU A 120 12.96 5.18 3.86
CA LEU A 120 11.86 4.77 2.97
C LEU A 120 12.30 4.74 1.51
N CYS A 121 12.98 5.77 1.01
CA CYS A 121 13.50 5.77 -0.37
C CYS A 121 14.44 4.59 -0.63
N ARG A 122 15.35 4.28 0.30
CA ARG A 122 16.28 3.16 0.18
C ARG A 122 15.55 1.81 0.17
N PHE A 123 14.57 1.65 1.06
CA PHE A 123 13.70 0.47 1.08
C PHE A 123 12.96 0.30 -0.24
N ALA A 124 12.35 1.37 -0.76
CA ALA A 124 11.65 1.35 -2.04
C ALA A 124 12.59 0.99 -3.20
N VAL A 125 13.83 1.51 -3.21
CA VAL A 125 14.82 1.10 -4.20
C VAL A 125 15.09 -0.39 -4.13
N GLN A 126 15.41 -0.92 -2.95
CA GLN A 126 15.64 -2.36 -2.78
C GLN A 126 14.43 -3.18 -3.24
N TYR A 127 13.22 -2.77 -2.85
CA TYR A 127 11.97 -3.44 -3.22
C TYR A 127 11.75 -3.51 -4.73
N PHE A 128 11.84 -2.38 -5.44
CA PHE A 128 11.57 -2.34 -6.87
C PHE A 128 12.75 -2.86 -7.72
N THR A 129 13.99 -2.93 -7.19
CA THR A 129 15.13 -3.47 -7.93
C THR A 129 15.38 -4.95 -7.69
N ASN A 130 15.19 -5.41 -6.45
CA ASN A 130 15.49 -6.80 -6.05
C ASN A 130 14.22 -7.66 -5.98
N GLY A 131 13.05 -7.05 -6.20
CA GLY A 131 11.75 -7.71 -6.12
C GLY A 131 11.54 -8.32 -4.74
N TRP A 132 11.20 -9.61 -4.73
CA TRP A 132 10.82 -10.32 -3.51
C TRP A 132 11.99 -10.46 -2.52
N GLY A 133 13.24 -10.41 -2.99
CA GLY A 133 14.42 -10.50 -2.13
C GLY A 133 14.66 -9.29 -1.22
N ALA A 134 13.86 -8.22 -1.36
CA ALA A 134 13.87 -7.08 -0.44
C ALA A 134 12.86 -7.23 0.71
N ILE A 135 11.98 -8.24 0.65
CA ILE A 135 11.03 -8.51 1.73
C ILE A 135 11.83 -9.16 2.87
N PRO A 136 11.82 -8.58 4.10
CA PRO A 136 12.70 -9.08 5.14
C PRO A 136 12.36 -10.52 5.55
N GLY A 137 13.41 -11.34 5.68
CA GLY A 137 13.28 -12.76 5.99
C GLY A 137 13.18 -13.68 4.76
N GLU A 138 13.21 -13.13 3.55
CA GLU A 138 13.24 -13.91 2.31
C GLU A 138 14.65 -14.07 1.74
N VAL A 139 14.93 -15.26 1.20
CA VAL A 139 16.11 -15.50 0.35
C VAL A 139 15.75 -15.08 -1.07
N TYR A 140 16.62 -14.34 -1.74
CA TYR A 140 16.44 -13.93 -3.13
C TYR A 140 16.12 -15.14 -4.01
N THR A 141 14.90 -15.21 -4.55
CA THR A 141 14.54 -16.19 -5.57
C THR A 141 14.66 -15.55 -6.94
N SER A 142 15.45 -16.16 -7.83
CA SER A 142 15.66 -15.71 -9.22
C SER A 142 14.41 -15.82 -10.11
N GLU A 143 13.30 -16.34 -9.60
CA GLU A 143 12.03 -16.38 -10.30
C GLU A 143 11.37 -15.00 -10.26
N GLY A 144 11.50 -14.28 -11.38
CA GLY A 144 10.82 -13.02 -11.61
C GLY A 144 9.31 -13.19 -11.50
N GLY A 145 8.72 -12.53 -10.50
CA GLY A 145 7.28 -12.39 -10.32
C GLY A 145 6.86 -10.94 -10.43
N ASP A 146 5.56 -10.71 -10.61
CA ASP A 146 4.99 -9.37 -10.64
C ASP A 146 5.33 -8.63 -9.33
N ILE A 147 5.94 -7.45 -9.44
CA ILE A 147 6.19 -6.55 -8.31
C ILE A 147 4.94 -5.71 -8.11
N LEU A 148 4.35 -5.80 -6.92
CA LEU A 148 3.15 -5.05 -6.55
C LEU A 148 3.50 -3.61 -6.12
N PRO A 149 2.56 -2.67 -6.20
CA PRO A 149 2.73 -1.38 -5.57
C PRO A 149 2.77 -1.47 -4.03
N LEU A 150 3.36 -0.45 -3.40
CA LEU A 150 3.41 -0.32 -1.94
C LEU A 150 2.37 0.71 -1.49
N TYR A 151 1.49 0.34 -0.55
CA TYR A 151 0.64 1.33 0.11
C TYR A 151 1.52 2.20 1.01
N PHE A 152 1.37 3.52 0.92
CA PHE A 152 2.23 4.49 1.56
C PHE A 152 1.41 5.47 2.40
N GLN A 153 1.62 5.45 3.71
CA GLN A 153 0.92 6.26 4.70
C GLN A 153 1.83 7.31 5.31
N TYR A 154 1.25 8.46 5.61
CA TYR A 154 1.76 9.43 6.58
C TYR A 154 0.58 10.16 7.22
N GLU A 155 0.83 11.03 8.19
CA GLU A 155 -0.24 11.78 8.85
C GLU A 155 -1.08 12.58 7.83
N GLY A 156 -2.38 12.29 7.81
CA GLY A 156 -3.39 13.02 7.05
C GLY A 156 -3.59 12.62 5.58
N HIS A 157 -2.75 11.75 5.00
CA HIS A 157 -2.96 11.27 3.62
C HIS A 157 -2.25 9.95 3.33
N SER A 158 -2.70 9.26 2.29
CA SER A 158 -2.02 8.08 1.77
C SER A 158 -1.92 8.10 0.25
N MET A 159 -0.93 7.38 -0.26
CA MET A 159 -0.66 7.23 -1.69
C MET A 159 -0.26 5.78 -1.99
N LEU A 160 -0.07 5.47 -3.27
CA LEU A 160 0.44 4.18 -3.72
C LEU A 160 1.77 4.39 -4.43
N ILE A 161 2.87 3.86 -3.90
CA ILE A 161 4.17 3.89 -4.57
C ILE A 161 4.17 2.79 -5.63
N ILE A 162 4.36 3.16 -6.88
CA ILE A 162 4.35 2.26 -8.05
C ILE A 162 5.74 2.11 -8.66
N GLY A 163 6.77 2.73 -8.08
CA GLY A 163 8.14 2.60 -8.55
C GLY A 163 9.08 3.66 -7.99
N VAL A 164 10.30 3.62 -8.48
CA VAL A 164 11.39 4.53 -8.13
C VAL A 164 12.19 4.91 -9.37
N GLU A 165 12.71 6.14 -9.37
CA GLU A 165 13.67 6.62 -10.34
C GLU A 165 14.94 7.07 -9.60
N CYS A 166 16.05 6.38 -9.84
CA CYS A 166 17.37 6.75 -9.34
C CYS A 166 18.10 7.54 -10.42
N ARG A 167 18.36 8.83 -10.20
CA ARG A 167 19.08 9.68 -11.17
C ARG A 167 20.59 9.65 -10.95
N ASN A 168 21.02 9.64 -9.69
CA ASN A 168 22.42 9.55 -9.29
C ASN A 168 22.61 8.50 -8.19
N GLY A 169 22.37 7.22 -8.54
CA GLY A 169 22.41 6.12 -7.57
C GLY A 169 21.45 6.35 -6.40
N LEU A 170 21.94 6.12 -5.17
CA LEU A 170 21.16 6.33 -3.95
C LEU A 170 21.17 7.79 -3.44
N HIS A 171 21.85 8.71 -4.13
CA HIS A 171 21.96 10.12 -3.74
C HIS A 171 20.81 10.98 -4.26
N ASP A 172 20.16 10.57 -5.35
CA ASP A 172 18.97 11.25 -5.91
C ASP A 172 17.95 10.18 -6.30
N ILE A 173 17.00 9.96 -5.39
CA ILE A 173 15.92 8.98 -5.51
C ILE A 173 14.60 9.73 -5.58
N LEU A 174 13.79 9.38 -6.56
CA LEU A 174 12.42 9.85 -6.71
C LEU A 174 11.47 8.67 -6.54
N LEU A 175 10.45 8.83 -5.71
CA LEU A 175 9.33 7.91 -5.70
C LEU A 175 8.40 8.23 -6.86
N ILE A 176 7.92 7.20 -7.55
CA ILE A 176 6.82 7.29 -8.50
C ILE A 176 5.56 6.83 -7.78
N VAL A 177 4.57 7.70 -7.65
CA VAL A 177 3.34 7.47 -6.89
C VAL A 177 2.09 7.68 -7.73
N GLN A 178 1.03 6.97 -7.37
CA GLN A 178 -0.35 7.36 -7.66
C GLN A 178 -0.93 8.03 -6.42
N ASP A 179 -1.54 9.19 -6.62
CA ASP A 179 -2.11 10.00 -5.56
C ASP A 179 -3.60 10.21 -5.85
N PRO A 180 -4.51 9.65 -5.04
CA PRO A 180 -5.93 9.69 -5.33
C PRO A 180 -6.50 11.11 -5.33
N VAL A 181 -5.81 12.12 -4.76
CA VAL A 181 -6.23 13.54 -4.83
C VAL A 181 -6.14 14.10 -6.25
N VAL A 182 -5.31 13.51 -7.12
CA VAL A 182 -5.12 14.04 -8.47
C VAL A 182 -6.26 13.57 -9.39
N LYS A 183 -6.95 14.50 -10.04
CA LYS A 183 -8.00 14.18 -11.01
C LYS A 183 -7.45 13.25 -12.12
N THR A 184 -8.04 12.06 -12.29
CA THR A 184 -7.61 11.07 -13.31
C THR A 184 -7.46 11.69 -14.71
N LYS A 185 -8.39 12.55 -15.12
CA LYS A 185 -8.33 13.24 -16.43
C LYS A 185 -7.04 14.06 -16.62
N LYS A 186 -6.52 14.70 -15.57
CA LYS A 186 -5.27 15.48 -15.61
C LYS A 186 -4.06 14.57 -15.78
N VAL A 187 -4.02 13.46 -15.04
CA VAL A 187 -2.94 12.45 -15.14
C VAL A 187 -2.90 11.85 -16.54
N VAL A 188 -4.05 11.38 -17.04
CA VAL A 188 -4.17 10.79 -18.38
C VAL A 188 -3.76 11.77 -19.47
N HIS A 189 -4.22 13.02 -19.39
CA HIS A 189 -3.84 14.05 -20.36
C HIS A 189 -2.32 14.30 -20.36
N ALA A 190 -1.71 14.47 -19.19
CA ALA A 190 -0.27 14.72 -19.08
C ALA A 190 0.59 13.53 -19.55
N LEU A 191 0.15 12.29 -19.26
CA LEU A 191 0.83 11.08 -19.74
C LEU A 191 0.74 10.94 -21.26
N ARG A 192 -0.44 11.19 -21.86
CA ARG A 192 -0.61 11.18 -23.33
C ARG A 192 0.23 12.25 -24.02
N ALA A 193 0.31 13.45 -23.43
CA ALA A 193 1.15 14.53 -23.91
C ALA A 193 2.65 14.30 -23.62
N LYS A 194 3.02 13.27 -22.86
CA LYS A 194 4.38 12.96 -22.38
C LYS A 194 5.06 14.15 -21.69
N SER A 195 4.29 15.08 -21.14
CA SER A 195 4.78 16.34 -20.59
C SER A 195 4.02 16.73 -19.32
N GLY A 196 4.76 17.20 -18.32
CA GLY A 196 4.19 17.69 -17.05
C GLY A 196 3.55 16.62 -16.17
N TRP A 197 3.66 15.33 -16.48
CA TRP A 197 3.14 14.23 -15.63
C TRP A 197 3.94 14.10 -14.33
N GLN A 198 5.21 14.50 -14.37
CA GLN A 198 6.17 14.45 -13.28
C GLN A 198 5.63 15.12 -12.01
N ARG A 199 4.96 16.26 -12.14
CA ARG A 199 4.42 17.01 -10.99
C ARG A 199 3.30 16.27 -10.26
N PHE A 200 2.64 15.33 -10.94
CA PHE A 200 1.57 14.54 -10.36
C PHE A 200 2.14 13.28 -9.68
N MET A 201 3.11 12.63 -10.33
CA MET A 201 3.54 11.29 -9.96
C MET A 201 4.90 11.21 -9.27
N ARG A 202 5.76 12.23 -9.33
CA ARG A 202 7.07 12.19 -8.64
C ARG A 202 6.96 12.77 -7.23
N ARG A 203 7.61 12.14 -6.26
CA ARG A 203 7.90 12.71 -4.93
C ARG A 203 9.40 12.65 -4.71
N THR A 204 10.00 13.79 -4.36
CA THR A 204 11.44 13.91 -4.15
C THR A 204 11.80 13.58 -2.70
N GLN A 205 13.09 13.40 -2.42
CA GLN A 205 13.56 13.25 -1.04
C GLN A 205 13.25 14.51 -0.21
N GLU A 206 13.33 15.71 -0.80
CA GLU A 206 12.96 16.97 -0.14
C GLU A 206 11.46 17.05 0.17
N TRP A 207 10.61 16.34 -0.58
CA TRP A 207 9.20 16.23 -0.23
C TRP A 207 8.99 15.36 1.02
N LEU A 208 9.85 14.37 1.23
CA LEU A 208 9.78 13.41 2.32
C LEU A 208 10.44 13.89 3.62
N VAL A 209 11.37 14.85 3.58
CA VAL A 209 11.96 15.42 4.82
C VAL A 209 11.00 16.32 5.60
N LYS A 210 9.79 16.53 5.10
CA LYS A 210 8.77 17.37 5.75
C LYS A 210 8.09 16.68 6.93
N ARG A 211 8.32 15.39 7.12
CA ARG A 211 7.70 14.57 8.16
C ARG A 211 8.72 13.55 8.66
N ASP A 212 8.55 13.18 9.91
CA ASP A 212 9.43 12.23 10.58
C ASP A 212 8.80 10.83 10.70
N GLU A 213 7.58 10.63 10.22
CA GLU A 213 6.85 9.37 10.37
C GLU A 213 6.20 8.96 9.04
N TYR A 214 6.48 7.72 8.64
CA TYR A 214 5.96 7.10 7.43
C TYR A 214 5.74 5.61 7.66
N GLU A 215 4.69 5.06 7.06
CA GLU A 215 4.47 3.62 7.05
C GLU A 215 4.28 3.10 5.62
N LEU A 216 4.80 1.90 5.38
CA LEU A 216 4.50 1.12 4.18
C LEU A 216 3.76 -0.16 4.55
N VAL A 217 2.73 -0.51 3.79
CA VAL A 217 2.13 -1.85 3.84
C VAL A 217 2.70 -2.67 2.68
N VAL A 218 3.46 -3.71 3.03
CA VAL A 218 4.20 -4.56 2.10
C VAL A 218 3.55 -5.95 2.08
N LEU A 219 3.10 -6.38 0.91
CA LEU A 219 2.49 -7.69 0.72
C LEU A 219 3.56 -8.69 0.30
N HIS A 220 3.53 -9.88 0.90
CA HIS A 220 4.25 -11.00 0.35
C HIS A 220 3.47 -11.55 -0.87
N PRO A 221 4.10 -11.62 -2.05
CA PRO A 221 3.42 -11.86 -3.33
C PRO A 221 2.88 -13.29 -3.51
N SER A 222 3.51 -14.29 -2.89
CA SER A 222 3.13 -15.71 -3.06
C SER A 222 2.74 -16.44 -1.78
N LYS A 223 2.88 -15.83 -0.60
CA LYS A 223 2.68 -16.53 0.68
C LYS A 223 1.27 -16.36 1.19
N ILE A 224 0.59 -17.49 1.33
CA ILE A 224 -0.70 -17.63 1.99
C ILE A 224 -0.44 -18.28 3.35
N VAL A 225 -0.85 -17.60 4.42
CA VAL A 225 -0.66 -18.07 5.80
C VAL A 225 -1.64 -19.23 6.06
N SER A 226 -1.12 -20.46 6.01
CA SER A 226 -1.89 -21.69 6.30
C SER A 226 -1.73 -22.13 7.75
N ASP A 227 -0.60 -21.84 8.39
CA ASP A 227 -0.34 -22.19 9.78
C ASP A 227 -1.24 -21.40 10.74
N ARG A 228 -1.91 -22.11 11.65
CA ARG A 228 -2.87 -21.52 12.57
C ARG A 228 -2.19 -20.60 13.59
N LYS A 229 -0.97 -20.92 14.02
CA LYS A 229 -0.24 -20.13 15.01
C LYS A 229 0.23 -18.81 14.39
N GLU A 230 0.80 -18.84 13.18
CA GLU A 230 1.15 -17.66 12.40
C GLU A 230 -0.10 -16.79 12.14
N PHE A 231 -1.20 -17.40 11.70
CA PHE A 231 -2.46 -16.67 11.45
C PHE A 231 -3.03 -16.00 12.71
N ASN A 232 -3.00 -16.68 13.85
CA ASN A 232 -3.45 -16.08 15.12
C ASN A 232 -2.52 -14.96 15.60
N THR A 233 -1.21 -15.12 15.41
CA THR A 233 -0.22 -14.09 15.80
C THR A 233 -0.32 -12.85 14.92
N SER A 234 -0.67 -13.02 13.64
CA SER A 234 -0.80 -11.91 12.68
C SER A 234 -2.00 -11.00 12.95
N LYS A 235 -2.91 -11.39 13.86
CA LYS A 235 -4.04 -10.57 14.30
C LYS A 235 -3.63 -9.30 15.04
N VAL A 236 -2.43 -9.28 15.63
CA VAL A 236 -1.88 -8.10 16.28
C VAL A 236 -1.14 -7.26 15.26
N MET A 237 -1.48 -5.97 15.19
CA MET A 237 -0.82 -5.02 14.30
C MET A 237 0.47 -4.52 14.96
N VAL A 238 1.61 -4.90 14.37
CA VAL A 238 2.93 -4.45 14.80
C VAL A 238 3.71 -4.04 13.55
N GLY A 239 4.21 -2.80 13.56
CA GLY A 239 5.13 -2.31 12.54
C GLY A 239 6.55 -2.82 12.80
N ARG A 240 7.24 -3.29 11.77
CA ARG A 240 8.69 -3.48 11.83
C ARG A 240 9.34 -2.12 11.66
N ARG A 241 9.98 -1.62 12.72
CA ARG A 241 10.76 -0.39 12.69
C ARG A 241 12.06 -0.58 11.91
N ILE A 242 12.38 0.38 11.04
CA ILE A 242 13.66 0.47 10.30
C ILE A 242 14.42 1.73 10.72
#